data_AF-A0A559QMC5-F1
#
_entry.id   AF-A0A559QMC5-F1
#
_cell.length_a   1.000
_cell.length_b   1.000
_cell.length_c   1.000
_cell.angle_alpha   90.00
_cell.angle_beta   90.00
_cell.angle_gamma   90.00
#
_symmetry.space_group_name_H-M   'P 1'
#
loop_
_entity.id
_entity.type
_entity.pdbx_description
1 polymer ?
#
loop_
_entity_poly.entity_id
_entity_poly.type
_entity_poly.pdbx_seq_one_letter_code
_entity_poly.pdbx_strand_id
1 'polypeptide(L)'
;MSLYNQSVNLTQPATCLFGVASPLYPKKPLHRPCKLPQRYAINEVGRNKLKHIVILTIALFFSVNTYSGEFNNCGVEEIRLGENDRNAHVKLTCNVATEAQCATAKRFVAFDRSTESGNQKLSIFLTAFAAGSKVTGNTLETCPDFQGNVVELNWLVISHTDI
;
A
#
# COMPACT_ATOMS: atom_id res chain seq x y z
N MET A 1 16.81 44.88 13.34
CA MET A 1 16.15 43.56 13.51
C MET A 1 15.66 43.15 12.14
N SER A 2 16.36 42.34 11.34
CA SER A 2 16.64 40.89 11.48
C SER A 2 15.40 40.06 11.79
N LEU A 3 14.86 39.40 10.75
CA LEU A 3 14.64 37.94 10.61
C LEU A 3 13.68 37.73 9.41
N TYR A 4 14.22 37.30 8.25
CA TYR A 4 14.06 35.95 7.69
C TYR A 4 12.62 35.54 7.36
N ASN A 5 12.27 35.46 6.07
CA ASN A 5 11.64 34.22 5.57
C ASN A 5 12.01 33.97 4.10
N GLN A 6 12.46 32.76 3.84
CA GLN A 6 13.04 32.29 2.59
C GLN A 6 11.94 31.92 1.59
N SER A 7 12.02 32.45 0.38
CA SER A 7 11.37 31.88 -0.80
C SER A 7 12.40 31.07 -1.56
N VAL A 8 12.25 29.75 -1.63
CA VAL A 8 13.04 28.92 -2.57
C VAL A 8 12.08 28.04 -3.36
N ASN A 9 11.94 28.45 -4.62
CA ASN A 9 11.19 27.79 -5.68
C ASN A 9 11.99 26.57 -6.17
N LEU A 10 11.35 25.40 -6.24
CA LEU A 10 11.95 24.18 -6.79
C LEU A 10 12.10 24.31 -8.30
N THR A 11 13.33 24.27 -8.77
CA THR A 11 13.66 23.72 -10.10
C THR A 11 15.09 23.20 -10.06
N GLN A 12 15.23 21.87 -10.10
CA GLN A 12 16.43 21.15 -10.56
C GLN A 12 16.77 21.57 -12.01
N PRO A 13 17.95 21.27 -12.62
CA PRO A 13 18.83 20.12 -12.34
C PRO A 13 20.35 20.37 -12.54
N ALA A 14 21.10 19.26 -12.55
CA ALA A 14 22.41 18.99 -13.16
C ALA A 14 23.61 18.88 -12.19
N THR A 15 24.08 17.67 -11.88
CA THR A 15 25.16 16.87 -12.54
C THR A 15 26.58 17.44 -12.41
N CYS A 16 27.51 16.55 -12.04
CA CYS A 16 28.95 16.55 -12.37
C CYS A 16 29.83 17.56 -11.58
N LEU A 17 31.12 17.40 -11.29
CA LEU A 17 32.19 16.40 -11.47
C LEU A 17 33.43 17.00 -10.72
N PHE A 18 34.30 16.17 -10.10
CA PHE A 18 35.78 16.32 -9.89
C PHE A 18 36.29 17.47 -8.98
N GLY A 19 37.11 17.17 -7.96
CA GLY A 19 38.59 17.07 -8.03
C GLY A 19 39.19 18.39 -7.49
N VAL A 20 40.20 18.52 -6.64
CA VAL A 20 41.57 17.97 -6.50
C VAL A 20 42.13 18.59 -5.17
N ALA A 21 43.17 18.14 -4.46
CA ALA A 21 44.54 17.85 -4.90
C ALA A 21 45.40 17.15 -3.80
N SER A 22 46.36 16.35 -4.24
CA SER A 22 47.51 15.68 -3.57
C SER A 22 48.62 16.69 -3.17
N PRO A 23 49.91 16.36 -2.79
CA PRO A 23 50.67 15.07 -2.76
C PRO A 23 51.71 14.88 -1.61
N LEU A 24 52.37 13.70 -1.54
CA LEU A 24 53.77 13.51 -1.05
C LEU A 24 54.29 12.09 -1.42
N TYR A 25 55.42 12.01 -2.14
CA TYR A 25 56.16 10.81 -2.63
C TYR A 25 57.44 10.56 -1.75
N PRO A 26 58.31 9.52 -1.95
CA PRO A 26 58.13 8.06 -2.07
C PRO A 26 59.19 7.21 -1.29
N LYS A 27 59.11 5.85 -1.28
CA LYS A 27 60.29 4.93 -1.32
C LYS A 27 59.97 3.41 -1.48
N LYS A 28 60.46 2.85 -2.60
CA LYS A 28 60.96 1.48 -2.94
C LYS A 28 60.05 0.21 -2.91
N PRO A 29 60.37 -0.81 -3.77
CA PRO A 29 59.46 -1.89 -4.17
C PRO A 29 59.79 -3.27 -3.56
N LEU A 30 58.79 -4.16 -3.44
CA LEU A 30 59.03 -5.59 -3.20
C LEU A 30 58.04 -6.46 -4.00
N HIS A 31 58.62 -7.44 -4.70
CA HIS A 31 58.04 -8.48 -5.56
C HIS A 31 56.76 -9.18 -5.08
N ARG A 32 55.83 -9.46 -6.02
CA ARG A 32 55.42 -10.82 -6.46
C ARG A 32 54.51 -10.75 -7.71
N PRO A 33 54.70 -11.60 -8.73
CA PRO A 33 53.80 -11.68 -9.89
C PRO A 33 52.70 -12.74 -9.65
N CYS A 34 51.44 -12.42 -9.96
CA CYS A 34 50.39 -13.42 -10.11
C CYS A 34 50.20 -13.77 -11.60
N LYS A 35 50.26 -15.07 -11.87
CA LYS A 35 50.13 -15.76 -13.17
C LYS A 35 48.66 -15.82 -13.61
N LEU A 36 48.40 -15.69 -14.92
CA LEU A 36 47.15 -16.05 -15.62
C LEU A 36 46.96 -17.59 -15.72
N PRO A 37 45.74 -18.10 -15.97
CA PRO A 37 45.38 -18.55 -17.34
C PRO A 37 43.92 -18.23 -17.73
N GLN A 38 43.64 -17.67 -18.92
CA GLN A 38 43.34 -18.33 -20.22
C GLN A 38 42.03 -19.15 -20.32
N ARG A 39 41.10 -18.56 -21.10
CA ARG A 39 40.09 -19.12 -22.05
C ARG A 39 39.35 -20.42 -21.70
N TYR A 40 38.03 -20.34 -21.62
CA TYR A 40 37.12 -21.47 -21.79
C TYR A 40 36.43 -21.45 -23.15
N ALA A 41 36.45 -22.61 -23.80
CA ALA A 41 35.90 -22.90 -25.12
C ALA A 41 34.37 -23.10 -25.07
N ILE A 42 33.71 -22.72 -26.17
CA ILE A 42 32.29 -22.96 -26.43
C ILE A 42 32.20 -24.34 -27.09
N ASN A 43 31.41 -25.24 -26.51
CA ASN A 43 30.95 -26.46 -27.20
C ASN A 43 29.43 -26.51 -27.14
N GLU A 44 28.78 -26.36 -28.30
CA GLU A 44 27.41 -26.80 -28.53
C GLU A 44 27.42 -28.29 -28.92
N VAL A 45 26.63 -29.14 -28.25
CA VAL A 45 25.92 -30.28 -28.88
C VAL A 45 24.72 -30.68 -28.00
N GLY A 46 23.53 -30.71 -28.58
CA GLY A 46 22.64 -31.87 -28.41
C GLY A 46 21.40 -31.75 -27.52
N ARG A 47 20.32 -31.23 -28.11
CA ARG A 47 19.02 -31.93 -28.24
C ARG A 47 18.55 -32.73 -27.00
N ASN A 48 17.88 -32.07 -26.04
CA ASN A 48 16.77 -32.61 -25.24
C ASN A 48 16.43 -31.72 -24.03
N LYS A 49 15.78 -30.56 -24.17
CA LYS A 49 14.92 -29.97 -23.10
C LYS A 49 13.83 -29.03 -23.65
N LEU A 50 13.29 -29.34 -24.83
CA LEU A 50 12.02 -28.78 -25.33
C LEU A 50 10.81 -29.35 -24.54
N LYS A 51 10.92 -29.42 -23.21
CA LYS A 51 9.86 -29.83 -22.27
C LYS A 51 9.77 -28.89 -21.06
N HIS A 52 10.74 -27.99 -20.89
CA HIS A 52 10.81 -27.10 -19.72
C HIS A 52 10.33 -25.67 -20.05
N ILE A 53 10.02 -25.37 -21.31
CA ILE A 53 9.51 -24.06 -21.75
C ILE A 53 7.97 -23.99 -21.64
N VAL A 54 7.29 -25.14 -21.55
CA VAL A 54 5.81 -25.20 -21.51
C VAL A 54 5.23 -25.06 -20.10
N ILE A 55 6.06 -25.13 -19.05
CA ILE A 55 5.60 -24.96 -17.65
C ILE A 55 5.76 -23.50 -17.17
N LEU A 56 6.38 -22.62 -17.97
CA LEU A 56 6.57 -21.20 -17.63
C LEU A 56 5.52 -20.27 -18.29
N THR A 57 4.39 -20.81 -18.71
CA THR A 57 3.27 -20.06 -19.32
C THR A 57 1.92 -20.34 -18.63
N ILE A 58 1.94 -21.08 -17.52
CA ILE A 58 0.81 -21.27 -16.60
C ILE A 58 1.05 -20.45 -15.30
N ALA A 59 1.79 -19.35 -15.40
CA ALA A 59 1.47 -18.18 -14.60
C ALA A 59 0.32 -17.46 -15.32
N LEU A 60 -0.78 -18.20 -15.47
CA LEU A 60 -2.08 -17.62 -15.78
C LEU A 60 -2.25 -16.49 -14.79
N PHE A 61 -2.45 -15.31 -15.33
CA PHE A 61 -3.16 -14.20 -14.75
C PHE A 61 -4.25 -14.73 -13.79
N PHE A 62 -3.89 -15.00 -12.54
CA PHE A 62 -4.82 -14.87 -11.44
C PHE A 62 -5.02 -13.38 -11.33
N SER A 63 -5.88 -12.86 -12.21
CA SER A 63 -6.67 -11.70 -11.89
C SER A 63 -7.42 -12.10 -10.63
N VAL A 64 -6.81 -11.86 -9.47
CA VAL A 64 -7.56 -11.65 -8.25
C VAL A 64 -8.40 -10.43 -8.57
N ASN A 65 -9.58 -10.67 -9.13
CA ASN A 65 -10.63 -9.70 -9.02
C ASN A 65 -10.86 -9.61 -7.51
N THR A 66 -10.18 -8.67 -6.85
CA THR A 66 -10.58 -8.26 -5.51
C THR A 66 -11.90 -7.53 -5.72
N TYR A 67 -13.00 -8.27 -5.67
CA TYR A 67 -14.35 -7.76 -5.64
C TYR A 67 -14.59 -7.11 -4.28
N SER A 68 -14.02 -5.91 -4.16
CA SER A 68 -14.29 -5.03 -3.05
C SER A 68 -15.76 -4.62 -3.06
N GLY A 69 -16.44 -4.77 -1.93
CA GLY A 69 -17.80 -4.31 -1.78
C GLY A 69 -17.90 -2.79 -1.66
N GLU A 70 -18.99 -2.16 -2.12
CA GLU A 70 -19.16 -0.70 -2.07
C GLU A 70 -20.46 -0.28 -1.36
N PHE A 71 -20.44 0.95 -0.85
CA PHE A 71 -21.62 1.65 -0.36
C PHE A 71 -21.56 3.12 -0.79
N ASN A 72 -22.70 3.70 -1.14
CA ASN A 72 -22.76 5.05 -1.69
C ASN A 72 -23.85 5.89 -1.01
N ASN A 73 -23.49 7.12 -0.67
CA ASN A 73 -24.40 8.13 -0.12
C ASN A 73 -25.13 7.68 1.16
N CYS A 74 -24.40 6.99 2.05
CA CYS A 74 -24.95 6.41 3.26
C CYS A 74 -24.73 7.33 4.46
N GLY A 75 -25.78 7.60 5.23
CA GLY A 75 -25.64 8.24 6.53
C GLY A 75 -25.05 7.29 7.57
N VAL A 76 -24.35 7.86 8.55
CA VAL A 76 -23.85 7.18 9.75
C VAL A 76 -24.97 7.18 10.81
N GLU A 77 -25.43 6.00 11.24
CA GLU A 77 -26.46 5.89 12.29
C GLU A 77 -25.85 5.70 13.68
N GLU A 78 -24.76 4.93 13.76
CA GLU A 78 -24.17 4.53 15.03
C GLU A 78 -22.68 4.24 14.85
N ILE A 79 -21.85 4.68 15.79
CA ILE A 79 -20.41 4.36 15.85
C ILE A 79 -20.20 3.56 17.14
N ARG A 80 -19.71 2.33 17.02
CA ARG A 80 -19.45 1.43 18.14
C ARG A 80 -17.96 1.21 18.31
N LEU A 81 -17.49 1.45 19.54
CA LEU A 81 -16.11 1.21 19.96
C LEU A 81 -16.14 0.11 21.01
N GLY A 82 -15.56 -1.04 20.68
CA GLY A 82 -15.39 -2.15 21.62
C GLY A 82 -14.24 -1.89 22.59
N GLU A 83 -14.19 -2.71 23.65
CA GLU A 83 -13.15 -2.64 24.70
C GLU A 83 -11.74 -2.81 24.12
N ASN A 84 -11.59 -3.69 23.12
CA ASN A 84 -10.35 -3.89 22.38
C ASN A 84 -10.08 -2.71 21.43
N ASP A 85 -8.83 -2.28 21.36
CA ASP A 85 -8.34 -1.17 20.55
C ASP A 85 -8.39 -1.38 19.04
N ARG A 86 -8.69 -2.59 18.57
CA ARG A 86 -8.96 -2.90 17.16
C ARG A 86 -10.46 -2.90 16.85
N ASN A 87 -11.30 -3.14 17.85
CA ASN A 87 -12.74 -3.34 17.64
C ASN A 87 -13.47 -2.00 17.46
N ALA A 88 -13.57 -1.53 16.22
CA ALA A 88 -14.47 -0.46 15.83
C ALA A 88 -15.36 -0.91 14.67
N HIS A 89 -16.65 -0.56 14.74
CA HIS A 89 -17.57 -0.75 13.63
C HIS A 89 -18.64 0.34 13.60
N VAL A 90 -19.16 0.59 12.41
CA VAL A 90 -20.09 1.68 12.13
C VAL A 90 -21.31 1.13 11.43
N LYS A 91 -22.49 1.52 11.92
CA LYS A 91 -23.79 1.22 11.31
C LYS A 91 -24.16 2.30 10.31
N LEU A 92 -24.49 1.90 9.09
CA LEU A 92 -24.91 2.77 8.01
C LEU A 92 -26.43 2.71 7.79
N THR A 93 -26.99 3.79 7.28
CA THR A 93 -28.40 3.87 6.83
C THR A 93 -28.71 2.98 5.62
N CYS A 94 -27.69 2.55 4.88
CA CYS A 94 -27.80 1.71 3.68
C CYS A 94 -27.21 0.31 3.92
N ASN A 95 -27.46 -0.61 2.98
CA ASN A 95 -26.72 -1.87 2.92
C ASN A 95 -25.38 -1.66 2.19
N VAL A 96 -24.36 -2.30 2.73
CA VAL A 96 -23.04 -2.47 2.12
C VAL A 96 -23.13 -3.64 1.17
N ALA A 97 -22.92 -3.40 -0.12
CA ALA A 97 -22.72 -4.48 -1.08
C ALA A 97 -21.36 -5.11 -0.75
N THR A 98 -21.29 -6.43 -0.58
CA THR A 98 -20.02 -7.13 -0.31
C THR A 98 -20.15 -8.61 -0.64
N GLU A 99 -19.11 -9.13 -1.29
CA GLU A 99 -18.93 -10.55 -1.61
C GLU A 99 -18.33 -11.36 -0.44
N ALA A 100 -17.93 -10.68 0.64
CA ALA A 100 -17.39 -11.35 1.82
C ALA A 100 -18.48 -12.24 2.46
N GLN A 101 -18.31 -13.56 2.37
CA GLN A 101 -19.28 -14.54 2.87
C GLN A 101 -19.48 -14.47 4.38
N CYS A 102 -18.44 -14.04 5.12
CA CYS A 102 -18.48 -13.82 6.56
C CYS A 102 -19.40 -12.64 6.95
N ALA A 103 -19.60 -11.67 6.07
CA ALA A 103 -20.31 -10.42 6.37
C ALA A 103 -21.83 -10.63 6.36
N THR A 104 -22.37 -11.13 7.48
CA THR A 104 -23.81 -11.29 7.68
C THR A 104 -24.48 -9.99 8.14
N ALA A 105 -23.74 -9.09 8.79
CA ALA A 105 -24.22 -7.78 9.22
C ALA A 105 -24.08 -6.72 8.11
N LYS A 106 -24.91 -6.82 7.06
CA LYS A 106 -24.79 -6.02 5.82
C LYS A 106 -24.94 -4.50 5.97
N ARG A 107 -25.28 -3.98 7.14
CA ARG A 107 -25.36 -2.53 7.42
C ARG A 107 -24.18 -2.01 8.23
N PHE A 108 -23.20 -2.87 8.51
CA PHE A 108 -22.05 -2.53 9.33
C PHE A 108 -20.77 -2.63 8.51
N VAL A 109 -19.82 -1.76 8.85
CA VAL A 109 -18.43 -1.81 8.39
C VAL A 109 -17.49 -1.76 9.58
N ALA A 110 -16.45 -2.57 9.58
CA ALA A 110 -15.45 -2.65 10.65
C ALA A 110 -14.12 -2.03 10.21
N PHE A 111 -13.35 -1.50 11.15
CA PHE A 111 -11.98 -1.03 10.90
C PHE A 111 -11.13 -1.09 12.16
N ASP A 112 -9.83 -1.24 11.98
CA ASP A 112 -8.87 -1.37 13.09
C ASP A 112 -8.41 -0.01 13.62
N ARG A 113 -9.04 0.48 14.69
CA ARG A 113 -8.71 1.79 15.32
C ARG A 113 -7.35 1.83 16.04
N SER A 114 -6.61 0.71 16.14
CA SER A 114 -5.24 0.71 16.67
C SER A 114 -4.23 1.24 15.65
N THR A 115 -4.61 1.27 14.37
CA THR A 115 -3.77 1.77 13.28
C THR A 115 -4.01 3.25 13.00
N GLU A 116 -3.03 3.92 12.38
CA GLU A 116 -3.19 5.32 11.95
C GLU A 116 -4.32 5.46 10.91
N SER A 117 -4.39 4.55 9.93
CA SER A 117 -5.47 4.53 8.94
C SER A 117 -6.85 4.35 9.60
N GLY A 118 -6.96 3.48 10.61
CA GLY A 118 -8.22 3.30 11.35
C GLY A 118 -8.64 4.52 12.14
N ASN A 119 -7.70 5.25 12.75
CA ASN A 119 -8.00 6.51 13.42
C ASN A 119 -8.43 7.62 12.44
N GLN A 120 -7.86 7.64 11.23
CA GLN A 120 -8.33 8.52 10.16
C GLN A 120 -9.76 8.16 9.74
N LYS A 121 -10.06 6.87 9.55
CA LYS A 121 -11.42 6.38 9.24
C LYS A 121 -12.43 6.77 10.33
N LEU A 122 -12.06 6.59 11.61
CA LEU A 122 -12.88 7.02 12.75
C LEU A 122 -13.16 8.52 12.72
N SER A 123 -12.14 9.33 12.44
CA SER A 123 -12.27 10.79 12.37
C SER A 123 -13.24 11.23 11.27
N ILE A 124 -13.20 10.56 10.11
CA ILE A 124 -14.14 10.82 9.01
C ILE A 124 -15.57 10.44 9.42
N PHE A 125 -15.78 9.27 10.03
CA PHE A 125 -17.12 8.87 10.50
C PHE A 125 -17.68 9.80 11.57
N LEU A 126 -16.87 10.21 12.54
CA LEU A 126 -17.27 11.17 13.57
C LEU A 126 -17.66 12.52 12.95
N THR A 127 -16.87 12.99 11.98
CA THR A 127 -17.16 14.23 11.24
C THR A 127 -18.48 14.12 10.48
N ALA A 128 -18.68 13.03 9.72
CA ALA A 128 -19.90 12.81 8.97
C ALA A 128 -21.13 12.66 9.88
N PHE A 129 -20.99 11.94 11.00
CA PHE A 129 -22.06 11.79 11.99
C PHE A 129 -22.46 13.14 12.62
N ALA A 130 -21.47 13.93 13.05
CA ALA A 130 -21.72 15.24 13.66
C ALA A 130 -22.33 16.25 12.67
N ALA A 131 -21.91 16.20 11.40
CA ALA A 131 -22.42 17.09 10.35
C ALA A 131 -23.73 16.59 9.70
N GLY A 132 -24.20 15.38 10.03
CA GLY A 132 -25.31 14.74 9.32
C GLY A 132 -25.00 14.45 7.84
N SER A 133 -23.72 14.44 7.46
CA SER A 133 -23.28 14.19 6.08
C SER A 133 -23.37 12.72 5.71
N LYS A 134 -23.35 12.46 4.40
CA LYS A 134 -23.34 11.11 3.85
C LYS A 134 -21.90 10.67 3.58
N VAL A 135 -21.67 9.36 3.56
CA VAL A 135 -20.37 8.75 3.25
C VAL A 135 -20.50 7.76 2.11
N THR A 136 -19.45 7.68 1.31
CA THR A 136 -19.25 6.69 0.26
C THR A 136 -17.94 5.98 0.55
N GLY A 137 -17.89 4.68 0.29
CA GLY A 137 -16.73 3.89 0.63
C GLY A 137 -16.77 2.50 0.05
N ASN A 138 -15.72 1.77 0.39
CA ASN A 138 -15.42 0.47 -0.16
C ASN A 138 -14.84 -0.44 0.91
N THR A 139 -15.02 -1.73 0.73
CA THR A 139 -14.73 -2.77 1.69
C THR A 139 -13.83 -3.83 1.10
N LEU A 140 -13.02 -4.46 1.97
CA LEU A 140 -12.21 -5.61 1.59
C LEU A 140 -13.10 -6.85 1.48
N GLU A 141 -12.59 -7.90 0.84
CA GLU A 141 -13.26 -9.21 0.75
C GLU A 141 -13.12 -10.05 2.03
N THR A 142 -12.74 -9.43 3.14
CA THR A 142 -12.42 -10.07 4.40
C THR A 142 -13.23 -9.47 5.54
N CYS A 143 -13.55 -10.31 6.53
CA CYS A 143 -13.98 -9.84 7.84
C CYS A 143 -12.78 -9.90 8.77
N PRO A 144 -12.55 -8.87 9.58
CA PRO A 144 -11.43 -8.89 10.50
C PRO A 144 -11.68 -9.88 11.63
N ASP A 145 -10.60 -10.43 12.20
CA ASP A 145 -10.63 -11.38 13.31
C ASP A 145 -11.35 -10.83 14.56
N PHE A 146 -11.31 -9.52 14.78
CA PHE A 146 -11.97 -8.83 15.87
C PHE A 146 -13.47 -8.54 15.64
N GLN A 147 -13.98 -8.70 14.40
CA GLN A 147 -15.40 -8.54 14.04
C GLN A 147 -15.77 -9.53 12.92
N GLY A 148 -15.87 -10.82 13.25
CA GLY A 148 -16.01 -11.90 12.26
C GLY A 148 -17.29 -11.90 11.41
N ASN A 149 -18.31 -11.10 11.74
CA ASN A 149 -19.57 -11.01 10.99
C ASN A 149 -19.76 -9.66 10.25
N VAL A 150 -18.76 -8.79 10.25
CA VAL A 150 -18.78 -7.45 9.65
C VAL A 150 -17.64 -7.34 8.65
N VAL A 151 -17.89 -6.77 7.47
CA VAL A 151 -16.84 -6.59 6.47
C VAL A 151 -15.85 -5.49 6.86
N GLU A 152 -14.58 -5.67 6.54
CA GLU A 152 -13.54 -4.68 6.79
C GLU A 152 -13.59 -3.52 5.79
N LEU A 153 -13.47 -2.29 6.30
CA LEU A 153 -13.45 -1.07 5.50
C LEU A 153 -12.06 -0.83 4.88
N ASN A 154 -12.03 -0.69 3.56
CA ASN A 154 -10.83 -0.34 2.82
C ASN A 154 -10.60 1.18 2.86
N TRP A 155 -11.51 1.94 2.25
CA TRP A 155 -11.48 3.40 2.20
C TRP A 155 -12.87 4.00 2.36
N LEU A 156 -12.94 5.26 2.78
CA LEU A 156 -14.17 6.06 2.79
C LEU A 156 -13.87 7.53 2.52
N VAL A 157 -14.90 8.24 2.07
CA VAL A 157 -14.91 9.70 1.94
C VAL A 157 -16.26 10.25 2.38
N ILE A 158 -16.30 11.52 2.75
CA ILE A 158 -17.56 12.25 2.95
C ILE A 158 -18.13 12.59 1.58
N SER A 159 -19.35 12.15 1.29
CA SER A 159 -20.07 12.52 0.08
C SER A 159 -20.46 13.99 0.20
N HIS A 160 -20.07 14.81 -0.78
CA HIS A 160 -20.62 16.16 -0.92
C HIS A 160 -21.79 16.05 -1.89
N THR A 161 -23.00 16.24 -1.40
CA THR A 161 -24.10 16.65 -2.25
C THR A 161 -23.95 18.15 -2.44
N ASP A 162 -23.57 18.58 -3.65
CA ASP A 162 -23.72 19.98 -4.04
C ASP A 162 -25.21 20.33 -3.84
N ILE A 163 -25.48 21.24 -2.90
CA ILE A 163 -26.82 21.78 -2.61
C ILE A 163 -27.14 22.86 -3.64
#